data_AF-A0A1G2DHZ3-F1
#
_entry.id   AF-A0A1G2DHZ3-F1
#
_cell.length_a   1.000
_cell.length_b   1.000
_cell.length_c   1.000
_cell.angle_alpha   90.00
_cell.angle_beta   90.00
_cell.angle_gamma   90.00
#
_symmetry.space_group_name_H-M   'P 1'
#
loop_
_entity.id
_entity.type
_entity.pdbx_description
1 polymer ?
#
loop_
_entity_poly.entity_id
_entity_poly.type
_entity_poly.pdbx_seq_one_letter_code
_entity_poly.pdbx_strand_id
1 'polypeptide(L)'
;ILGAFVAGMIAVFPALFFEGVVRNALASGVFLIIAWATIEEILKYLGAYFVAFRSVCLDKSKCVDEPIDPAIYLITAALGFAALENTLFLLAPVGLGSLITSVTTGNLRFVGAMVLHVVASGTIGLAMGLSFYKSRFLKRIYFVLGLFTSIFLHTLFNISIILTEGDGIFWVFGILWLLVLMMLAVFEKVKRAR
;
A
#
# COMPACT_ATOMS: atom_id res chain seq x y z
N ILE A 1 13.81 -6.70 6.13
CA ILE A 1 13.06 -5.51 6.64
C ILE A 1 13.63 -4.20 6.10
N LEU A 2 14.82 -3.73 6.52
CA LEU A 2 15.38 -2.45 6.07
C LEU A 2 15.40 -2.28 4.54
N GLY A 3 15.89 -3.29 3.81
CA GLY A 3 15.89 -3.24 2.35
C GLY A 3 14.50 -3.10 1.72
N ALA A 4 13.47 -3.71 2.31
CA ALA A 4 12.09 -3.59 1.81
C ALA A 4 11.51 -2.19 2.08
N PHE A 5 11.82 -1.60 3.25
CA PHE A 5 11.46 -0.23 3.57
C PHE A 5 12.08 0.76 2.56
N VAL A 6 13.40 0.64 2.33
CA VAL A 6 14.10 1.48 1.36
C VAL A 6 13.59 1.26 -0.06
N ALA A 7 13.28 0.02 -0.45
CA ALA A 7 12.67 -0.26 -1.75
C ALA A 7 11.29 0.40 -1.90
N GLY A 8 10.51 0.43 -0.82
CA GLY A 8 9.26 1.17 -0.75
C GLY A 8 9.46 2.66 -1.01
N MET A 9 10.44 3.29 -0.36
CA MET A 9 10.79 4.69 -0.62
C MET A 9 11.20 4.88 -2.09
N ILE A 10 12.09 4.05 -2.62
CA ILE A 10 12.56 4.16 -4.02
C ILE A 10 11.40 4.01 -5.00
N ALA A 11 10.38 3.19 -4.69
CA ALA A 11 9.21 2.99 -5.55
C ALA A 11 8.33 4.25 -5.72
N VAL A 12 8.47 5.27 -4.85
CA VAL A 12 7.76 6.55 -5.00
C VAL A 12 8.17 7.28 -6.28
N PHE A 13 9.47 7.28 -6.64
CA PHE A 13 9.95 7.98 -7.82
C PHE A 13 9.35 7.47 -9.14
N PRO A 14 9.38 6.16 -9.46
CA PRO A 14 8.70 5.66 -10.64
C PRO A 14 7.18 5.80 -10.52
N ALA A 15 6.58 5.74 -9.32
CA ALA A 15 5.14 5.96 -9.14
C ALA A 15 4.74 7.35 -9.61
N LEU A 16 5.36 8.40 -9.06
CA LEU A 16 5.13 9.79 -9.47
C LEU A 16 5.34 10.02 -10.98
N PHE A 17 6.36 9.38 -11.57
CA PHE A 17 6.59 9.46 -13.01
C PHE A 17 5.42 8.86 -13.81
N PHE A 18 5.03 7.61 -13.51
CA PHE A 18 3.96 6.94 -14.24
C PHE A 18 2.59 7.57 -13.99
N GLU A 19 2.32 8.04 -12.79
CA GLU A 19 1.12 8.80 -12.45
C GLU A 19 1.01 10.09 -13.28
N GLY A 20 2.14 10.80 -13.45
CA GLY A 20 2.24 11.98 -14.30
C GLY A 20 2.00 11.68 -15.78
N VAL A 21 2.53 10.56 -16.29
CA VAL A 21 2.26 10.10 -17.66
C VAL A 21 0.77 9.79 -17.85
N VAL A 22 0.18 9.03 -16.93
CA VAL A 22 -1.24 8.64 -17.00
C VAL A 22 -2.18 9.84 -16.85
N ARG A 23 -1.81 10.83 -16.03
CA ARG A 23 -2.57 12.08 -15.88
C ARG A 23 -2.74 12.83 -17.20
N ASN A 24 -1.76 12.75 -18.10
CA ASN A 24 -1.85 13.40 -19.42
C ASN A 24 -2.65 12.57 -20.43
N ALA A 25 -2.79 11.26 -20.19
CA ALA A 25 -3.45 10.33 -21.11
C ALA A 25 -4.93 10.06 -20.75
N LEU A 26 -5.30 10.14 -19.48
CA LEU A 26 -6.65 9.89 -18.99
C LEU A 26 -7.34 11.19 -18.57
N ALA A 27 -8.64 11.28 -18.85
CA ALA A 27 -9.47 12.35 -18.31
C ALA A 27 -9.55 12.27 -16.77
N SER A 28 -9.69 13.43 -16.11
CA SER A 28 -9.90 13.49 -14.66
C SER A 28 -11.15 12.71 -14.25
N GLY A 29 -11.06 11.92 -13.16
CA GLY A 29 -12.18 11.17 -12.61
C GLY A 29 -11.76 9.82 -12.04
N VAL A 30 -12.75 8.93 -11.87
CA VAL A 30 -12.57 7.62 -11.20
C VAL A 30 -11.51 6.76 -11.88
N PHE A 31 -11.44 6.76 -13.21
CA PHE A 31 -10.44 5.97 -13.94
C PHE A 31 -9.00 6.43 -13.67
N LEU A 32 -8.78 7.72 -13.48
CA LEU A 32 -7.46 8.26 -13.11
C LEU A 32 -7.07 7.80 -11.70
N ILE A 33 -8.01 7.84 -10.74
CA ILE A 33 -7.78 7.39 -9.36
C ILE A 33 -7.47 5.89 -9.32
N ILE A 34 -8.20 5.07 -10.08
CA ILE A 34 -7.93 3.64 -10.22
C ILE A 34 -6.52 3.41 -10.78
N ALA A 35 -6.14 4.17 -11.81
CA ALA A 35 -4.85 4.01 -12.46
C ALA A 35 -3.69 4.38 -11.52
N TRP A 36 -3.81 5.47 -10.75
CA TRP A 36 -2.83 5.85 -9.72
C TRP A 36 -2.70 4.77 -8.64
N ALA A 37 -3.80 4.34 -8.03
CA ALA A 37 -3.79 3.26 -7.04
C ALA A 37 -3.18 1.96 -7.62
N THR A 38 -3.46 1.64 -8.88
CA THR A 38 -2.88 0.48 -9.58
C THR A 38 -1.36 0.59 -9.71
N ILE A 39 -0.87 1.76 -10.13
CA ILE A 39 0.57 2.03 -10.28
C ILE A 39 1.27 1.84 -8.93
N GLU A 40 0.76 2.47 -7.88
CA GLU A 40 1.37 2.44 -6.56
C GLU A 40 1.42 1.03 -5.97
N GLU A 41 0.31 0.27 -5.98
CA GLU A 41 0.29 -1.09 -5.43
C GLU A 41 1.21 -2.05 -6.21
N ILE A 42 1.26 -1.92 -7.54
CA ILE A 42 2.16 -2.73 -8.37
C ILE A 42 3.62 -2.38 -8.07
N LEU A 43 3.98 -1.11 -8.01
CA LEU A 43 5.37 -0.69 -7.77
C LEU A 43 5.85 -1.04 -6.36
N LYS A 44 4.98 -0.89 -5.34
CA LYS A 44 5.28 -1.37 -3.98
C LYS A 44 5.52 -2.87 -3.94
N TYR A 45 4.65 -3.65 -4.59
CA TYR A 45 4.85 -5.10 -4.72
C TYR A 45 6.16 -5.43 -5.43
N LEU A 46 6.48 -4.76 -6.54
CA LEU A 46 7.72 -4.98 -7.27
C LEU A 46 8.96 -4.64 -6.43
N GLY A 47 8.94 -3.53 -5.70
CA GLY A 47 10.02 -3.15 -4.77
C GLY A 47 10.27 -4.23 -3.72
N ALA A 48 9.21 -4.71 -3.07
CA ALA A 48 9.30 -5.82 -2.13
C ALA A 48 9.74 -7.12 -2.81
N TYR A 49 9.26 -7.41 -4.02
CA TYR A 49 9.61 -8.60 -4.79
C TYR A 49 11.09 -8.65 -5.15
N PHE A 50 11.66 -7.55 -5.65
CA PHE A 50 13.07 -7.53 -6.02
C PHE A 50 13.98 -7.66 -4.80
N VAL A 51 13.64 -7.06 -3.66
CA VAL A 51 14.47 -7.16 -2.46
C VAL A 51 14.27 -8.47 -1.71
N ALA A 52 13.03 -8.82 -1.36
CA ALA A 52 12.73 -9.94 -0.48
C ALA A 52 12.51 -11.26 -1.21
N PHE A 53 11.92 -11.23 -2.42
CA PHE A 53 11.48 -12.45 -3.12
C PHE A 53 12.46 -12.90 -4.22
N ARG A 54 13.32 -12.01 -4.73
CA ARG A 54 14.22 -12.30 -5.86
C ARG A 54 15.71 -12.13 -5.62
N SER A 55 16.20 -11.02 -5.06
CA SER A 55 17.58 -10.57 -5.34
C SER A 55 18.48 -10.33 -4.13
N VAL A 56 17.98 -9.83 -2.99
CA VAL A 56 18.88 -9.43 -1.86
C VAL A 56 19.01 -10.52 -0.80
N CYS A 57 18.10 -11.48 -0.78
CA CYS A 57 18.22 -12.67 0.04
C CYS A 57 19.25 -13.63 -0.57
N LEU A 58 20.51 -13.46 -0.14
CA LEU A 58 21.64 -14.37 -0.44
C LEU A 58 21.29 -15.84 -0.14
N ASP A 59 20.31 -16.07 0.73
CA ASP A 59 19.73 -17.37 1.00
C ASP A 59 18.19 -17.30 0.91
N LYS A 60 17.62 -17.84 -0.19
CA LYS A 60 16.17 -17.85 -0.41
C LYS A 60 15.41 -18.64 0.66
N SER A 61 16.04 -19.61 1.31
CA SER A 61 15.39 -20.41 2.36
C SER A 61 15.33 -19.71 3.72
N LYS A 62 15.83 -18.48 3.85
CA LYS A 62 15.84 -17.73 5.12
C LYS A 62 14.98 -16.47 5.12
N CYS A 63 14.43 -16.10 3.97
CA CYS A 63 13.70 -14.84 3.83
C CYS A 63 12.21 -15.00 3.69
N VAL A 64 11.75 -16.10 3.10
CA VAL A 64 10.33 -16.42 3.01
C VAL A 64 10.18 -17.91 3.28
N ASP A 65 10.45 -18.29 4.51
CA ASP A 65 10.34 -19.65 5.02
C ASP A 65 9.06 -19.84 5.83
N GLU A 66 8.42 -18.76 6.28
CA GLU A 66 7.15 -18.77 6.98
C GLU A 66 6.00 -18.16 6.14
N PRO A 67 4.75 -18.65 6.30
CA PRO A 67 3.58 -18.09 5.63
C PRO A 67 3.37 -16.59 5.88
N ILE A 68 3.90 -16.07 6.99
CA ILE A 68 3.68 -14.68 7.40
C ILE A 68 4.65 -13.69 6.73
N ASP A 69 5.80 -14.17 6.25
CA ASP A 69 6.87 -13.32 5.72
C ASP A 69 6.41 -12.40 4.58
N PRO A 70 5.63 -12.86 3.57
CA PRO A 70 5.18 -11.97 2.52
C PRO A 70 4.40 -10.76 3.03
N ALA A 71 3.57 -10.94 4.07
CA ALA A 71 2.84 -9.85 4.72
C ALA A 71 3.81 -8.88 5.39
N ILE A 72 4.81 -9.37 6.11
CA ILE A 72 5.80 -8.53 6.79
C ILE A 72 6.58 -7.67 5.78
N TYR A 73 7.08 -8.25 4.69
CA TYR A 73 7.84 -7.50 3.69
C TYR A 73 7.00 -6.46 2.94
N LEU A 74 5.76 -6.81 2.58
CA LEU A 74 4.87 -5.89 1.86
C LEU A 74 4.37 -4.76 2.77
N ILE A 75 4.05 -5.03 4.03
CA ILE A 75 3.74 -3.99 5.03
C ILE A 75 4.95 -3.07 5.21
N THR A 76 6.16 -3.63 5.30
CA THR A 76 7.38 -2.84 5.47
C THR A 76 7.65 -1.95 4.25
N ALA A 77 7.49 -2.48 3.04
CA ALA A 77 7.62 -1.69 1.81
C ALA A 77 6.55 -0.58 1.73
N ALA A 78 5.31 -0.88 2.10
CA ALA A 78 4.26 0.12 2.17
C ALA A 78 4.54 1.24 3.16
N LEU A 79 5.11 0.93 4.34
CA LEU A 79 5.55 1.93 5.30
C LEU A 79 6.62 2.85 4.73
N GLY A 80 7.61 2.30 4.00
CA GLY A 80 8.65 3.09 3.35
C GLY A 80 8.10 3.99 2.24
N PHE A 81 7.20 3.45 1.42
CA PHE A 81 6.51 4.20 0.38
C PHE A 81 5.72 5.37 0.98
N ALA A 82 4.83 5.09 1.93
CA ALA A 82 3.99 6.09 2.58
C ALA A 82 4.81 7.14 3.35
N ALA A 83 5.95 6.75 3.94
CA ALA A 83 6.83 7.69 4.64
C ALA A 83 7.42 8.74 3.68
N LEU A 84 7.97 8.30 2.54
CA LEU A 84 8.55 9.24 1.57
C LEU A 84 7.46 10.02 0.83
N GLU A 85 6.45 9.34 0.29
CA GLU A 85 5.37 9.96 -0.45
C GLU A 85 4.70 11.06 0.37
N ASN A 86 4.29 10.75 1.60
CA ASN A 86 3.62 11.73 2.44
C ASN A 86 4.55 12.87 2.86
N THR A 87 5.86 12.62 3.01
CA THR A 87 6.84 13.68 3.23
C THR A 87 6.89 14.63 2.02
N LEU A 88 6.91 14.11 0.80
CA LEU A 88 6.88 14.94 -0.41
C LEU A 88 5.57 15.73 -0.53
N PHE A 89 4.43 15.12 -0.21
CA PHE A 89 3.13 15.80 -0.18
C PHE A 89 3.09 16.94 0.85
N LEU A 90 3.68 16.77 2.03
CA LEU A 90 3.76 17.84 3.02
C LEU A 90 4.71 18.97 2.62
N LEU A 91 5.77 18.67 1.87
CA LEU A 91 6.76 19.66 1.44
C LEU A 91 6.29 20.50 0.24
N ALA A 92 5.43 19.97 -0.63
CA ALA A 92 4.97 20.67 -1.83
C ALA A 92 4.25 22.02 -1.56
N PRO A 93 3.36 22.17 -0.56
CA PRO A 93 2.68 23.44 -0.25
C PRO A 93 3.55 24.48 0.47
N VAL A 94 4.69 24.08 1.06
CA VAL A 94 5.54 24.96 1.90
C VAL A 94 6.08 26.15 1.10
N GLY A 95 6.22 26.02 -0.22
CA GLY A 95 6.64 27.11 -1.12
C GLY A 95 5.57 28.18 -1.41
N LEU A 96 4.31 27.98 -1.00
CA LEU A 96 3.15 28.82 -1.40
C LEU A 96 2.46 29.55 -0.22
N GLY A 97 3.01 29.50 0.99
CA GLY A 97 2.58 30.34 2.12
C GLY A 97 1.31 29.90 2.87
N SER A 98 0.72 28.74 2.57
CA SER A 98 -0.53 28.22 3.18
C SER A 98 -0.34 27.11 4.22
N LEU A 99 0.77 27.15 4.97
CA LEU A 99 1.16 26.12 5.94
C LEU A 99 0.06 25.76 6.97
N ILE A 100 -0.73 26.74 7.42
CA ILE A 100 -1.65 26.55 8.56
C ILE A 100 -2.88 25.71 8.19
N THR A 101 -3.44 25.87 6.98
CA THR A 101 -4.61 25.09 6.53
C THR A 101 -4.22 23.70 6.03
N SER A 102 -3.01 23.55 5.47
CA SER A 102 -2.45 22.26 5.07
C SER A 102 -2.16 21.35 6.28
N VAL A 103 -1.82 21.92 7.44
CA VAL A 103 -1.44 21.13 8.62
C VAL A 103 -2.66 20.59 9.38
N THR A 104 -3.72 21.39 9.60
CA THR A 104 -4.86 20.95 10.45
C THR A 104 -5.77 19.92 9.79
N THR A 105 -6.05 20.03 8.49
CA THR A 105 -6.85 19.02 7.75
C THR A 105 -5.98 17.97 7.04
N GLY A 106 -4.71 18.28 6.79
CA GLY A 106 -3.75 17.34 6.21
C GLY A 106 -3.32 16.24 7.17
N ASN A 107 -3.25 16.51 8.49
CA ASN A 107 -2.79 15.51 9.47
C ASN A 107 -3.65 14.25 9.51
N LEU A 108 -4.98 14.38 9.49
CA LEU A 108 -5.85 13.21 9.47
C LEU A 108 -5.65 12.47 8.15
N ARG A 109 -5.82 13.13 6.99
CA ARG A 109 -5.60 12.52 5.67
C ARG A 109 -4.24 11.82 5.54
N PHE A 110 -3.18 12.42 6.09
CA PHE A 110 -1.83 11.85 6.16
C PHE A 110 -1.80 10.53 6.94
N VAL A 111 -2.36 10.50 8.15
CA VAL A 111 -2.43 9.29 8.97
C VAL A 111 -3.27 8.20 8.29
N GLY A 112 -4.39 8.59 7.67
CA GLY A 112 -5.26 7.67 6.95
C GLY A 112 -4.58 7.06 5.74
N ALA A 113 -3.88 7.87 4.95
CA ALA A 113 -3.09 7.39 3.81
C ALA A 113 -2.05 6.36 4.27
N MET A 114 -1.26 6.66 5.31
CA MET A 114 -0.28 5.69 5.84
C MET A 114 -0.93 4.35 6.22
N VAL A 115 -2.05 4.38 6.96
CA VAL A 115 -2.77 3.17 7.36
C VAL A 115 -3.33 2.43 6.14
N LEU A 116 -3.82 3.15 5.14
CA LEU A 116 -4.28 2.56 3.88
C LEU A 116 -3.18 1.79 3.17
N HIS A 117 -1.99 2.38 2.93
CA HIS A 117 -0.92 1.66 2.22
C HIS A 117 -0.55 0.36 2.97
N VAL A 118 -0.53 0.39 4.31
CA VAL A 118 -0.28 -0.79 5.14
C VAL A 118 -1.36 -1.85 4.93
N VAL A 119 -2.65 -1.48 5.00
CA VAL A 119 -3.77 -2.42 4.82
C VAL A 119 -3.82 -2.97 3.40
N ALA A 120 -3.67 -2.10 2.40
CA ALA A 120 -3.72 -2.46 0.99
C ALA A 120 -2.59 -3.43 0.62
N SER A 121 -1.33 -3.10 0.93
CA SER A 121 -0.20 -3.97 0.61
C SER A 121 -0.13 -5.19 1.55
N GLY A 122 -0.56 -5.05 2.81
CA GLY A 122 -0.73 -6.16 3.74
C GLY A 122 -1.73 -7.20 3.22
N THR A 123 -2.80 -6.78 2.55
CA THR A 123 -3.78 -7.68 1.92
C THR A 123 -3.13 -8.57 0.85
N ILE A 124 -2.22 -8.02 0.03
CA ILE A 124 -1.46 -8.80 -0.96
C ILE A 124 -0.62 -9.86 -0.25
N GLY A 125 0.13 -9.46 0.79
CA GLY A 125 1.01 -10.36 1.51
C GLY A 125 0.28 -11.44 2.30
N LEU A 126 -0.87 -11.11 2.90
CA LEU A 126 -1.73 -12.09 3.57
C LEU A 126 -2.37 -13.07 2.58
N ALA A 127 -2.77 -12.61 1.39
CA ALA A 127 -3.25 -13.51 0.35
C ALA A 127 -2.16 -14.49 -0.09
N MET A 128 -0.92 -14.02 -0.26
CA MET A 128 0.24 -14.87 -0.52
C MET A 128 0.44 -15.88 0.63
N GLY A 129 0.39 -15.43 1.89
CA GLY A 129 0.53 -16.27 3.08
C GLY A 129 -0.55 -17.35 3.21
N LEU A 130 -1.82 -17.03 2.96
CA LEU A 130 -2.93 -17.98 2.96
C LEU A 130 -2.79 -19.09 1.90
N SER A 131 -1.99 -18.84 0.86
CA SER A 131 -1.69 -19.80 -0.20
C SER A 131 -0.32 -20.46 -0.06
N PHE A 132 0.40 -20.22 1.03
CA PHE A 132 1.82 -20.56 1.17
C PHE A 132 2.13 -22.05 0.94
N TYR A 133 1.31 -22.96 1.47
CA TYR A 133 1.45 -24.41 1.26
C TYR A 133 0.60 -24.97 0.11
N LYS A 134 -0.07 -24.12 -0.67
CA LYS A 134 -0.94 -24.55 -1.77
C LYS A 134 -0.17 -24.75 -3.08
N SER A 135 -0.83 -25.34 -4.07
CA SER A 135 -0.27 -25.54 -5.41
C SER A 135 0.11 -24.21 -6.08
N ARG A 136 1.04 -24.25 -7.04
CA ARG A 136 1.49 -23.04 -7.79
C ARG A 136 0.33 -22.30 -8.46
N PHE A 137 -0.68 -23.02 -8.93
CA PHE A 137 -1.88 -22.43 -9.53
C PHE A 137 -2.68 -21.63 -8.50
N LEU A 138 -2.93 -22.21 -7.32
CA LEU A 138 -3.65 -21.53 -6.24
C LEU A 138 -2.87 -20.32 -5.72
N LYS A 139 -1.53 -20.41 -5.60
CA LYS A 139 -0.70 -19.25 -5.24
C LYS A 139 -0.89 -18.06 -6.19
N ARG A 140 -0.97 -18.31 -7.50
CA ARG A 140 -1.24 -17.26 -8.50
C ARG A 140 -2.63 -16.67 -8.35
N ILE A 141 -3.66 -17.49 -8.13
CA ILE A 141 -5.03 -17.00 -7.90
C ILE A 141 -5.09 -16.09 -6.67
N TYR A 142 -4.53 -16.54 -5.55
CA TYR A 142 -4.53 -15.76 -4.31
C TYR A 142 -3.77 -14.44 -4.48
N PHE A 143 -2.62 -14.45 -5.17
CA PHE A 143 -1.90 -13.23 -5.49
C PHE A 143 -2.74 -12.25 -6.31
N VAL A 144 -3.39 -12.72 -7.39
CA VAL A 144 -4.23 -11.86 -8.25
C VAL A 144 -5.42 -11.29 -7.47
N LEU A 145 -6.09 -12.11 -6.64
CA LEU A 145 -7.18 -11.64 -5.79
C LEU A 145 -6.70 -10.63 -4.74
N GLY A 146 -5.54 -10.88 -4.12
CA GLY A 146 -4.93 -9.94 -3.18
C GLY A 146 -4.58 -8.60 -3.82
N LEU A 147 -3.98 -8.62 -5.02
CA LEU A 147 -3.64 -7.42 -5.77
C LEU A 147 -4.90 -6.64 -6.18
N PHE A 148 -5.92 -7.31 -6.71
CA PHE A 148 -7.18 -6.67 -7.06
C PHE A 148 -7.86 -6.05 -5.83
N THR A 149 -7.89 -6.77 -4.71
CA THR A 149 -8.48 -6.27 -3.45
C THR A 149 -7.70 -5.06 -2.93
N SER A 150 -6.37 -5.09 -3.01
CA SER A 150 -5.50 -3.97 -2.63
C SER A 150 -5.80 -2.70 -3.43
N ILE A 151 -5.84 -2.81 -4.77
CA ILE A 151 -6.17 -1.69 -5.67
C ILE A 151 -7.58 -1.17 -5.40
N PHE A 152 -8.54 -2.08 -5.18
CA PHE A 152 -9.92 -1.72 -4.87
C PHE A 152 -10.02 -0.94 -3.56
N LEU A 153 -9.41 -1.44 -2.47
CA LEU A 153 -9.40 -0.78 -1.17
C LEU A 153 -8.74 0.60 -1.26
N HIS A 154 -7.60 0.68 -1.95
CA HIS A 154 -6.90 1.94 -2.15
C HIS A 154 -7.76 2.95 -2.92
N THR A 155 -8.27 2.55 -4.08
CA THR A 155 -9.17 3.39 -4.90
C THR A 155 -10.37 3.88 -4.09
N LEU A 156 -11.04 2.97 -3.37
CA LEU A 156 -12.22 3.27 -2.59
C LEU A 156 -11.93 4.30 -1.50
N PHE A 157 -10.78 4.17 -0.82
CA PHE A 157 -10.37 5.14 0.19
C PHE A 157 -10.06 6.51 -0.41
N ASN A 158 -9.33 6.57 -1.53
CA ASN A 158 -9.03 7.83 -2.22
C ASN A 158 -10.31 8.55 -2.66
N ILE A 159 -11.26 7.82 -3.25
CA ILE A 159 -12.58 8.37 -3.59
C ILE A 159 -13.32 8.84 -2.33
N SER A 160 -13.31 8.05 -1.26
CA SER A 160 -14.00 8.38 -0.02
C SER A 160 -13.47 9.68 0.59
N ILE A 161 -12.15 9.89 0.62
CA ILE A 161 -11.54 11.13 1.13
C ILE A 161 -11.87 12.34 0.26
N ILE A 162 -11.95 12.15 -1.07
CA ILE A 162 -12.30 13.22 -2.01
C ILE A 162 -13.76 13.64 -1.81
N LEU A 163 -14.68 12.68 -1.70
CA LEU A 163 -16.12 12.95 -1.63
C LEU A 163 -16.60 13.49 -0.28
N THR A 164 -15.88 13.23 0.82
CA THR A 164 -16.36 13.50 2.18
C THR A 164 -15.97 14.87 2.75
N GLU A 165 -15.26 15.71 1.99
CA GLU A 165 -14.86 17.11 2.32
C GLU A 165 -14.97 17.51 3.81
N GLY A 166 -14.13 16.94 4.67
CA GLY A 166 -14.03 17.29 6.10
C GLY A 166 -15.05 16.60 7.02
N ASP A 167 -16.34 16.65 6.72
CA ASP A 167 -17.42 16.21 7.63
C ASP A 167 -17.52 14.67 7.74
N GLY A 168 -17.21 13.94 6.67
CA GLY A 168 -17.29 12.47 6.65
C GLY A 168 -15.99 11.75 7.03
N ILE A 169 -14.91 12.48 7.32
CA ILE A 169 -13.58 11.88 7.46
C ILE A 169 -13.52 10.88 8.63
N PHE A 170 -14.16 11.16 9.76
CA PHE A 170 -14.18 10.25 10.91
C PHE A 170 -14.81 8.89 10.57
N TRP A 171 -15.84 8.86 9.71
CA TRP A 171 -16.47 7.62 9.26
C TRP A 171 -15.54 6.81 8.36
N VAL A 172 -14.86 7.47 7.41
CA VAL A 172 -13.86 6.83 6.54
C VAL A 172 -12.73 6.22 7.38
N PHE A 173 -12.27 6.94 8.41
CA PHE A 173 -11.26 6.44 9.34
C PHE A 173 -11.76 5.27 10.17
N GLY A 174 -13.00 5.33 10.68
CA GLY A 174 -13.62 4.24 11.41
C GLY A 174 -13.65 2.94 10.59
N ILE A 175 -14.05 3.02 9.32
CA ILE A 175 -14.03 1.88 8.40
C ILE A 175 -12.60 1.38 8.17
N LEU A 176 -11.64 2.29 7.96
CA LEU A 176 -10.25 1.91 7.78
C LEU A 176 -9.69 1.17 9.00
N TRP A 177 -10.00 1.60 10.22
CA TRP A 177 -9.61 0.92 11.44
C TRP A 177 -10.25 -0.47 11.57
N LEU A 178 -11.51 -0.64 11.16
CA LEU A 178 -12.12 -1.97 11.08
C LEU A 178 -11.37 -2.88 10.10
N LEU A 179 -10.91 -2.35 8.95
CA LEU A 179 -10.08 -3.10 8.01
C LEU A 179 -8.72 -3.46 8.62
N VAL A 180 -8.11 -2.59 9.42
CA VAL A 180 -6.90 -2.92 10.19
C VAL A 180 -7.15 -4.09 11.13
N LEU A 181 -8.23 -4.06 11.91
CA LEU A 181 -8.58 -5.15 12.83
C LEU A 181 -8.81 -6.46 12.09
N MET A 182 -9.51 -6.43 10.95
CA MET A 182 -9.70 -7.59 10.09
C MET A 182 -8.36 -8.11 9.55
N MET A 183 -7.49 -7.21 9.06
CA MET A 183 -6.15 -7.57 8.59
C MET A 183 -5.34 -8.25 9.69
N LEU A 184 -5.34 -7.70 10.91
CA LEU A 184 -4.62 -8.26 12.06
C LEU A 184 -5.16 -9.64 12.46
N ALA A 185 -6.48 -9.84 12.42
CA ALA A 185 -7.08 -11.15 12.68
C ALA A 185 -6.64 -12.20 11.63
N VAL A 186 -6.60 -11.83 10.35
CA VAL A 186 -6.09 -12.69 9.28
C VAL A 186 -4.59 -12.92 9.41
N PHE A 187 -3.83 -11.90 9.81
CA PHE A 187 -2.39 -11.99 10.07
C PHE A 187 -2.09 -13.04 11.14
N GLU A 188 -2.80 -13.01 12.26
CA GLU A 188 -2.64 -14.02 13.32
C GLU A 188 -3.01 -15.42 12.84
N LYS A 189 -4.06 -15.55 12.02
CA LYS A 189 -4.44 -16.84 11.41
C LYS A 189 -3.34 -17.38 10.49
N VAL A 190 -2.73 -16.55 9.66
CA VAL A 190 -1.63 -16.94 8.75
C VAL A 190 -0.39 -17.32 9.54
N LYS A 191 -0.05 -16.56 10.59
CA LYS A 191 1.08 -16.85 11.49
C LYS A 191 0.95 -18.22 12.17
N ARG A 192 -0.28 -18.62 12.52
CA ARG A 192 -0.55 -19.94 13.14
C ARG A 192 -0.58 -21.10 12.17
N ALA A 193 -0.54 -20.86 10.86
CA ALA A 193 -0.63 -21.92 9.85
C ALA A 193 0.66 -22.76 9.69
N ARG A 194 1.52 -22.76 10.71
CA ARG A 194 2.81 -23.47 10.76
C ARG A 194 2.61 -24.98 10.97
#